data_AF-A0A957VYS9-F1
#
_entry.id   AF-A0A957VYS9-F1
#
_cell.length_a   1.000
_cell.length_b   1.000
_cell.length_c   1.000
_cell.angle_alpha   90.00
_cell.angle_beta   90.00
_cell.angle_gamma   90.00
#
_symmetry.space_group_name_H-M   'P 1'
#
loop_
_entity.id
_entity.type
_entity.pdbx_description
1 polymer ?
#
loop_
_entity_poly.entity_id
_entity_poly.type
_entity_poly.pdbx_seq_one_letter_code
_entity_poly.pdbx_strand_id
1 'polypeptide(L)'
;MLFSRILSKKFYILVVTLGVTCIAVIGFWPPQVKSAAPPGLVTIEGSLLVRHGRPFEVRGVNYYPKDFAWDKFWTSYKDPVTSTQINEELNRAKSLGINTVRIFLPYKLFDGSDQAYLDHLADLSTRLESRDMVAIVTLFDFFIPATRQIRTRQRITWLVPVTSTQ
;
A
#
# COMPACT_ATOMS: atom_id res chain seq x y z
N MET A 1 27.86 49.09 -87.47
CA MET A 1 27.95 48.20 -86.30
C MET A 1 26.66 47.39 -86.24
N LEU A 2 26.56 46.28 -86.98
CA LEU A 2 26.90 44.88 -86.66
C LEU A 2 25.79 44.11 -85.90
N PHE A 3 25.19 43.14 -86.62
CA PHE A 3 24.52 41.88 -86.23
C PHE A 3 23.33 41.91 -85.24
N SER A 4 22.10 41.47 -85.57
CA SER A 4 21.60 40.16 -86.05
C SER A 4 21.13 39.23 -84.93
N ARG A 5 19.84 38.86 -85.03
CA ARG A 5 19.26 37.51 -84.89
C ARG A 5 18.89 36.91 -83.52
N ILE A 6 17.62 36.47 -83.47
CA ILE A 6 17.08 35.14 -83.09
C ILE A 6 15.99 35.14 -82.00
N LEU A 7 14.82 34.61 -82.40
CA LEU A 7 13.69 34.17 -81.59
C LEU A 7 14.11 33.23 -80.45
N SER A 8 13.42 33.24 -79.30
CA SER A 8 12.51 32.13 -78.94
C SER A 8 11.80 32.28 -77.58
N LYS A 9 10.52 31.88 -77.64
CA LYS A 9 9.54 31.38 -76.67
C LYS A 9 9.94 31.06 -75.20
N LYS A 10 9.03 31.54 -74.32
CA LYS A 10 8.40 30.91 -73.12
C LYS A 10 9.25 30.70 -71.85
N PHE A 11 8.72 31.14 -70.70
CA PHE A 11 8.35 30.26 -69.56
C PHE A 11 7.52 31.05 -68.52
N TYR A 12 6.31 30.54 -68.23
CA TYR A 12 5.46 30.91 -67.07
C TYR A 12 5.80 30.00 -65.89
N ILE A 13 5.23 30.29 -64.70
CA ILE A 13 5.11 29.48 -63.43
C ILE A 13 6.01 30.07 -62.32
N LEU A 14 5.58 30.34 -61.08
CA LEU A 14 4.31 30.22 -60.36
C LEU A 14 4.55 30.86 -58.98
N VAL A 15 3.64 31.71 -58.51
CA VAL A 15 3.68 32.29 -57.16
C VAL A 15 3.33 31.20 -56.14
N VAL A 16 4.28 30.85 -55.27
CA VAL A 16 4.04 29.96 -54.13
C VAL A 16 3.53 30.81 -52.96
N THR A 17 2.26 30.65 -52.62
CA THR A 17 1.68 31.14 -51.37
C THR A 17 2.08 30.20 -50.21
N LEU A 18 2.64 30.78 -49.16
CA LEU A 18 2.96 30.11 -47.90
C LEU A 18 1.67 29.67 -47.19
N GLY A 19 1.35 28.37 -47.27
CA GLY A 19 0.36 27.73 -46.43
C GLY A 19 0.99 27.28 -45.11
N VAL A 20 0.53 27.84 -44.00
CA VAL A 20 0.86 27.36 -42.65
C VAL A 20 0.20 26.01 -42.44
N THR A 21 0.96 24.93 -42.53
CA THR A 21 0.52 23.59 -42.12
C THR A 21 0.70 23.43 -40.62
N CYS A 22 -0.41 23.48 -39.88
CA CYS A 22 -0.47 22.93 -38.53
C CYS A 22 -0.25 21.42 -38.61
N ILE A 23 0.97 20.96 -38.33
CA ILE A 23 1.24 19.54 -38.08
C ILE A 23 0.61 19.21 -36.73
N ALA A 24 -0.56 18.59 -36.76
CA ALA A 24 -1.09 17.89 -35.60
C ALA A 24 -0.13 16.72 -35.30
N VAL A 25 0.78 16.93 -34.35
CA VAL A 25 1.51 15.84 -33.71
C VAL A 25 0.46 15.08 -32.90
N ILE A 26 -0.19 14.11 -33.54
CA ILE A 26 -0.98 13.10 -32.86
C ILE A 26 0.04 12.29 -32.07
N GLY A 27 0.28 12.71 -30.83
CA GLY A 27 1.13 11.98 -29.90
C GLY A 27 0.64 10.56 -29.83
N PHE A 28 1.43 9.62 -30.37
CA PHE A 28 1.25 8.21 -30.16
C PHE A 28 1.57 7.93 -28.69
N TRP A 29 0.59 8.19 -27.82
CA TRP A 29 0.67 7.79 -26.43
C TRP A 29 0.63 6.26 -26.44
N PRO A 30 1.72 5.56 -26.07
CA PRO A 30 1.66 4.11 -25.99
C PRO A 30 0.50 3.75 -25.06
N PRO A 31 -0.32 2.72 -25.39
CA PRO A 31 -1.33 2.25 -24.45
C PRO A 31 -0.62 2.03 -23.12
N GLN A 32 -1.14 2.67 -22.08
CA GLN A 32 -0.61 2.49 -20.73
C GLN A 32 -0.75 0.99 -20.44
N VAL A 33 0.33 0.25 -20.57
CA VAL A 33 0.39 -1.12 -20.11
C VAL A 33 0.20 -1.00 -18.61
N LYS A 34 -1.02 -1.29 -18.13
CA LYS A 34 -1.25 -1.47 -16.70
C LYS A 34 -0.23 -2.51 -16.26
N SER A 35 0.79 -2.07 -15.54
CA SER A 35 1.80 -2.97 -15.01
C SER A 35 1.06 -4.02 -14.20
N ALA A 36 1.20 -5.28 -14.58
CA ALA A 36 0.64 -6.37 -13.82
C ALA A 36 1.22 -6.28 -12.41
N ALA A 37 0.35 -6.22 -11.40
CA ALA A 37 0.83 -6.11 -10.04
C ALA A 37 1.76 -7.30 -9.72
N PRO A 38 2.79 -7.07 -8.90
CA PRO A 38 3.63 -8.14 -8.39
C PRO A 38 2.78 -9.32 -7.89
N PRO A 39 3.17 -10.56 -8.22
CA PRO A 39 2.48 -11.75 -7.71
C PRO A 39 2.27 -11.67 -6.19
N GLY A 40 1.11 -12.10 -5.71
CA GLY A 40 0.80 -12.12 -4.27
C GLY A 40 0.19 -10.84 -3.70
N LEU A 41 0.31 -9.68 -4.36
CA LEU A 41 -0.27 -8.42 -3.88
C LEU A 41 -1.79 -8.32 -4.11
N VAL A 42 -2.45 -7.62 -3.20
CA VAL A 42 -3.85 -7.21 -3.34
C VAL A 42 -3.87 -5.83 -4.00
N THR A 43 -4.59 -5.71 -5.11
CA THR A 43 -4.78 -4.47 -5.87
C THR A 43 -6.23 -4.00 -5.81
N ILE A 44 -6.48 -2.82 -6.40
CA ILE A 44 -7.83 -2.27 -6.56
C ILE A 44 -8.18 -2.26 -8.04
N GLU A 45 -9.35 -2.81 -8.38
CA GLU A 45 -9.98 -2.67 -9.70
C GLU A 45 -11.39 -2.06 -9.51
N GLY A 46 -11.50 -0.76 -9.79
CA GLY A 46 -12.73 -0.01 -9.48
C GLY A 46 -12.96 0.07 -7.98
N SER A 47 -14.02 -0.56 -7.48
CA SER A 47 -14.36 -0.66 -6.05
C SER A 47 -14.01 -2.01 -5.43
N LEU A 48 -13.45 -2.94 -6.20
CA LEU A 48 -13.13 -4.29 -5.75
C LEU A 48 -11.65 -4.40 -5.40
N LEU A 49 -11.36 -5.06 -4.28
CA LEU A 49 -10.03 -5.61 -4.04
C LEU A 49 -9.85 -6.85 -4.92
N VAL A 50 -8.68 -6.99 -5.53
CA VAL A 50 -8.36 -8.09 -6.45
C VAL A 50 -7.03 -8.72 -6.05
N ARG A 51 -6.97 -10.05 -6.03
CA ARG A 51 -5.73 -10.81 -5.82
C ARG A 51 -5.70 -11.99 -6.79
N HIS A 52 -4.60 -12.16 -7.51
CA HIS A 52 -4.47 -13.19 -8.55
C HIS A 52 -5.62 -13.15 -9.59
N GLY A 53 -6.04 -11.94 -9.99
CA GLY A 53 -7.11 -11.72 -10.96
C GLY A 53 -8.52 -12.10 -10.50
N ARG A 54 -8.73 -12.33 -9.19
CA ARG A 54 -10.03 -12.67 -8.60
C ARG A 54 -10.43 -11.66 -7.53
N PRO A 55 -11.73 -11.38 -7.35
CA PRO A 55 -12.20 -10.59 -6.22
C PRO A 55 -11.67 -11.13 -4.89
N PHE A 56 -11.14 -10.24 -4.07
CA PHE A 56 -10.53 -10.55 -2.78
C PHE A 56 -11.38 -9.97 -1.65
N GLU A 57 -12.13 -10.83 -0.98
CA GLU A 57 -12.85 -10.46 0.23
C GLU A 57 -11.91 -10.59 1.45
N VAL A 58 -11.77 -9.52 2.23
CA VAL A 58 -10.94 -9.51 3.45
C VAL A 58 -11.69 -10.22 4.58
N ARG A 59 -11.13 -11.32 5.07
CA ARG A 59 -11.55 -12.00 6.31
C ARG A 59 -10.39 -11.92 7.29
N GLY A 60 -10.37 -10.84 8.05
CA GLY A 60 -9.20 -10.39 8.79
C GLY A 60 -9.31 -10.47 10.32
N VAL A 61 -8.16 -10.59 10.99
CA VAL A 61 -8.01 -10.46 12.45
C VAL A 61 -6.80 -9.61 12.81
N ASN A 62 -6.80 -8.96 13.98
CA ASN A 62 -5.54 -8.45 14.56
C ASN A 62 -4.74 -9.63 15.08
N TYR A 63 -3.43 -9.62 14.86
CA TYR A 63 -2.59 -10.77 15.14
C TYR A 63 -1.33 -10.42 15.92
N TYR A 64 -1.17 -11.12 17.04
CA TYR A 64 0.05 -11.28 17.82
C TYR A 64 0.02 -12.69 18.41
N PRO A 65 1.17 -13.36 18.59
CA PRO A 65 1.20 -14.65 19.27
C PRO A 65 0.53 -14.57 20.64
N LYS A 66 -0.27 -15.56 21.03
CA LYS A 66 -1.11 -15.49 22.24
C LYS A 66 -0.32 -15.15 23.51
N ASP A 67 0.93 -15.62 23.62
CA ASP A 67 1.79 -15.42 24.80
C ASP A 67 2.74 -14.21 24.65
N PHE A 68 2.80 -13.61 23.46
CA PHE A 68 3.67 -12.49 23.13
C PHE A 68 2.85 -11.37 22.54
N ALA A 69 2.26 -10.58 23.44
CA ALA A 69 1.51 -9.38 23.09
C ALA A 69 2.36 -8.40 22.25
N TRP A 70 1.68 -7.40 21.69
CA TRP A 70 2.19 -6.44 20.72
C TRP A 70 3.53 -5.76 21.06
N ASP A 71 3.83 -5.56 22.34
CA ASP A 71 5.07 -4.96 22.85
C ASP A 71 6.26 -5.93 22.89
N LYS A 72 5.99 -7.25 22.93
CA LYS A 72 6.99 -8.32 23.01
C LYS A 72 7.13 -9.13 21.73
N PHE A 73 6.14 -9.08 20.84
CA PHE A 73 6.11 -9.93 19.65
C PHE A 73 7.42 -9.87 18.84
N TRP A 74 7.89 -8.66 18.51
CA TRP A 74 9.06 -8.48 17.67
C TRP A 74 10.38 -8.77 18.37
N THR A 75 10.48 -8.49 19.67
CA THR A 75 11.68 -8.76 20.48
C THR A 75 11.82 -10.24 20.82
N SER A 76 10.71 -10.98 20.89
CA SER A 76 10.67 -12.42 21.09
C SER A 76 10.51 -13.23 19.79
N TYR A 77 10.60 -12.61 18.61
CA TYR A 77 10.24 -13.24 17.33
C TYR A 77 11.04 -14.53 17.03
N LYS A 78 12.34 -14.54 17.36
CA LYS A 78 13.23 -15.71 17.15
C LYS A 78 13.20 -16.72 18.30
N ASP A 79 12.50 -16.43 19.40
CA ASP A 79 12.30 -17.41 20.46
C ASP A 79 11.58 -18.63 19.86
N PRO A 80 12.07 -19.87 20.07
CA PRO A 80 11.44 -21.08 19.55
C PRO A 80 9.97 -21.22 19.93
N VAL A 81 9.57 -20.76 21.12
CA VAL A 81 8.18 -20.77 21.59
C VAL A 81 7.34 -19.83 20.74
N THR A 82 7.77 -18.58 20.56
CA THR A 82 7.07 -17.60 19.71
C THR A 82 6.97 -18.11 18.28
N SER A 83 8.07 -18.62 17.72
CA SER A 83 8.11 -19.10 16.33
C SER A 83 7.17 -20.27 16.07
N THR A 84 7.04 -21.18 17.06
CA THR A 84 6.12 -22.32 17.02
C THR A 84 4.67 -21.83 17.10
N GLN A 85 4.36 -20.93 18.04
CA GLN A 85 3.03 -20.32 18.17
C GLN A 85 2.60 -19.63 16.89
N ILE A 86 3.49 -18.88 16.24
CA ILE A 86 3.17 -18.22 14.97
C ILE A 86 2.67 -19.22 13.94
N ASN A 87 3.35 -20.36 13.79
CA ASN A 87 2.94 -21.35 12.81
C ASN A 87 1.61 -22.01 13.16
N GLU A 88 1.41 -22.41 14.42
CA GLU A 88 0.19 -23.06 14.89
C GLU A 88 -1.03 -22.15 14.78
N GLU A 89 -0.87 -20.89 15.19
CA GLU A 89 -1.95 -19.90 15.18
C GLU A 89 -2.31 -19.46 13.76
N LEU A 90 -1.33 -19.26 12.88
CA LEU A 90 -1.61 -18.99 11.46
C LEU A 90 -2.28 -20.19 10.77
N ASN A 91 -1.88 -21.42 11.09
CA ASN A 91 -2.53 -22.63 10.58
C ASN A 91 -4.00 -22.70 11.04
N ARG A 92 -4.25 -22.42 12.32
CA ARG A 92 -5.60 -22.38 12.89
C ARG A 92 -6.44 -21.26 12.29
N ALA A 93 -5.88 -20.06 12.15
CA ALA A 93 -6.58 -18.94 11.51
C ALA A 93 -6.99 -19.32 10.09
N LYS A 94 -6.08 -19.93 9.32
CA LYS A 94 -6.37 -20.40 7.97
C LYS A 94 -7.48 -21.45 7.93
N SER A 95 -7.47 -22.43 8.86
CA SER A 95 -8.52 -23.46 8.91
C SER A 95 -9.90 -22.90 9.27
N LEU A 96 -9.95 -21.74 9.94
CA LEU A 96 -11.18 -20.98 10.21
C LEU A 96 -11.60 -20.05 9.06
N GLY A 97 -10.87 -20.03 7.95
CA GLY A 97 -11.20 -19.21 6.78
C GLY A 97 -10.63 -17.78 6.80
N ILE A 98 -9.81 -17.43 7.79
CA ILE A 98 -9.08 -16.16 7.83
C ILE A 98 -8.04 -16.15 6.71
N ASN A 99 -7.99 -15.03 5.97
CA ASN A 99 -7.01 -14.81 4.89
C ASN A 99 -6.14 -13.58 5.11
N THR A 100 -6.42 -12.78 6.13
CA THR A 100 -5.74 -11.51 6.38
C THR A 100 -5.40 -11.39 7.86
N VAL A 101 -4.18 -10.97 8.16
CA VAL A 101 -3.80 -10.57 9.51
C VAL A 101 -3.43 -9.10 9.53
N ARG A 102 -3.76 -8.40 10.60
CA ARG A 102 -3.30 -7.04 10.86
C ARG A 102 -2.23 -7.08 11.94
N ILE A 103 -1.07 -6.54 11.61
CA ILE A 103 0.11 -6.45 12.50
C ILE A 103 0.53 -5.00 12.64
N PHE A 104 1.28 -4.71 13.69
CA PHE A 104 1.82 -3.37 13.95
C PHE A 104 3.34 -3.42 13.97
N LEU A 105 3.97 -2.40 13.40
CA LEU A 105 5.42 -2.20 13.45
C LEU A 105 5.73 -1.05 14.43
N PRO A 106 6.30 -1.34 15.61
CA PRO A 106 6.74 -0.30 16.53
C PRO A 106 7.90 0.49 15.92
N TYR A 107 7.75 1.82 15.81
CA TYR A 107 8.77 2.67 15.19
C TYR A 107 10.16 2.48 15.77
N LYS A 108 10.28 2.35 17.10
CA LYS A 108 11.57 2.17 17.79
C LYS A 108 12.32 0.89 17.41
N LEU A 109 11.63 -0.13 16.88
CA LEU A 109 12.23 -1.38 16.43
C LEU A 109 12.41 -1.40 14.90
N PHE A 110 11.58 -0.64 14.17
CA PHE A 110 11.54 -0.60 12.71
C PHE A 110 11.98 0.77 12.14
N ASP A 111 12.91 1.46 12.82
CA ASP A 111 13.46 2.75 12.36
C ASP A 111 14.51 2.60 11.25
N GLY A 112 14.80 1.37 10.84
CA GLY A 112 15.79 1.02 9.81
C GLY A 112 17.21 0.87 10.33
N SER A 113 17.45 0.99 11.64
CA SER A 113 18.78 0.84 12.23
C SER A 113 19.22 -0.62 12.41
N ASP A 114 18.27 -1.54 12.55
CA ASP A 114 18.54 -2.96 12.80
C ASP A 114 17.88 -3.85 11.74
N GLN A 115 18.73 -4.48 10.93
CA GLN A 115 18.34 -5.39 9.86
C GLN A 115 17.59 -6.63 10.37
N ALA A 116 17.81 -7.05 11.62
CA ALA A 116 17.15 -8.24 12.17
C ALA A 116 15.62 -8.09 12.18
N TYR A 117 15.09 -6.90 12.48
CA TYR A 117 13.64 -6.67 12.45
C TYR A 117 13.06 -6.69 11.04
N LEU A 118 13.81 -6.21 10.04
CA LEU A 118 13.42 -6.35 8.63
C LEU A 118 13.40 -7.83 8.21
N ASP A 119 14.37 -8.63 8.67
CA ASP A 119 14.40 -10.07 8.42
C ASP A 119 13.25 -10.81 9.12
N HIS A 120 12.83 -10.35 10.30
CA HIS A 120 11.64 -10.87 10.99
C HIS A 120 10.36 -10.60 10.20
N LEU A 121 10.22 -9.39 9.66
CA LEU A 121 9.08 -9.03 8.81
C LEU A 121 9.07 -9.84 7.51
N ALA A 122 10.24 -10.04 6.89
CA ALA A 122 10.37 -10.88 5.71
C ALA A 122 9.97 -12.33 5.98
N ASP A 123 10.46 -12.93 7.07
CA ASP A 123 10.09 -14.28 7.50
C ASP A 123 8.58 -14.41 7.76
N LEU A 124 7.97 -13.41 8.43
CA LEU A 124 6.52 -13.39 8.65
C LEU A 124 5.76 -13.33 7.33
N SER A 125 6.23 -12.51 6.37
CA SER A 125 5.65 -12.43 5.04
C SER A 125 5.69 -13.79 4.32
N THR A 126 6.82 -14.50 4.35
CA THR A 126 6.95 -15.85 3.77
C THR A 126 6.01 -16.84 4.44
N ARG A 127 5.83 -16.79 5.76
CA ARG A 127 4.87 -17.65 6.48
C ARG A 127 3.43 -17.40 6.05
N LEU A 128 3.05 -16.15 5.84
CA LEU A 128 1.70 -15.79 5.35
C LEU A 128 1.51 -16.22 3.90
N GLU A 129 2.49 -15.98 3.03
CA GLU A 129 2.45 -16.37 1.63
C GLU A 129 2.27 -17.88 1.46
N SER A 130 3.01 -18.70 2.22
CA SER A 130 2.86 -20.16 2.22
C SER A 130 1.46 -20.66 2.60
N ARG A 131 0.62 -19.79 3.18
CA ARG A 131 -0.76 -20.07 3.60
C ARG A 131 -1.79 -19.35 2.74
N ASP A 132 -1.37 -18.70 1.65
CA ASP A 132 -2.21 -17.82 0.82
C ASP A 132 -2.90 -16.75 1.69
N MET A 133 -2.20 -16.23 2.68
CA MET A 133 -2.64 -15.13 3.54
C MET A 133 -1.90 -13.84 3.21
N VAL A 134 -2.45 -12.70 3.62
CA VAL A 134 -1.82 -11.38 3.48
C VAL A 134 -1.78 -10.63 4.80
N ALA A 135 -0.87 -9.65 4.90
CA ALA A 135 -0.79 -8.75 6.04
C ALA A 135 -1.29 -7.35 5.70
N ILE A 136 -2.06 -6.75 6.60
CA ILE A 136 -2.20 -5.31 6.71
C ILE A 136 -1.13 -4.84 7.70
N VAL A 137 -0.09 -4.21 7.17
CA VAL A 137 1.01 -3.67 7.98
C VAL A 137 0.62 -2.28 8.47
N THR A 138 0.39 -2.15 9.77
CA THR A 138 0.12 -0.87 10.41
C THR A 138 1.42 -0.29 10.92
N LEU A 139 1.85 0.84 10.36
CA LEU A 139 2.94 1.61 10.93
C LEU A 139 2.42 2.33 12.17
N PHE A 140 3.16 2.24 13.28
CA PHE A 140 2.94 2.93 14.54
C PHE A 140 1.78 2.38 15.39
N ASP A 141 2.04 2.28 16.69
CA ASP A 141 1.02 2.10 17.74
C ASP A 141 1.04 3.34 18.64
N PHE A 142 -0.13 3.80 19.08
CA PHE A 142 -0.33 5.04 19.85
C PHE A 142 0.02 4.86 21.33
N PHE A 143 1.14 4.20 21.65
CA PHE A 143 1.55 4.08 23.05
C PHE A 143 2.13 5.39 23.57
N ILE A 144 1.25 6.24 24.08
CA ILE A 144 1.58 7.23 25.10
C ILE A 144 1.63 6.45 26.41
N PRO A 145 2.80 6.32 27.08
CA PRO A 145 2.82 5.72 28.41
C PRO A 145 1.86 6.49 29.33
N ALA A 146 1.05 5.77 30.09
CA ALA A 146 0.01 6.31 30.99
C ALA A 146 0.55 7.36 32.00
N THR A 147 1.86 7.51 32.11
CA THR A 147 2.53 8.57 32.87
C THR A 147 2.36 9.98 32.28
N ARG A 148 1.80 10.12 31.07
CA ARG A 148 1.42 11.43 30.49
C ARG A 148 -0.10 11.66 30.42
N GLN A 149 -0.90 10.90 31.18
CA GLN A 149 -2.35 11.11 31.30
C GLN A 149 -2.79 11.35 32.76
N ILE A 150 -1.97 12.09 33.52
CA ILE A 150 -2.40 12.67 34.81
C ILE A 150 -1.98 14.14 34.85
N ARG A 151 -2.69 14.98 34.08
CA ARG A 151 -2.75 16.43 34.37
C ARG A 151 -3.97 17.14 33.77
N THR A 152 -5.13 16.49 33.79
CA THR A 152 -6.43 17.20 33.79
C THR A 152 -7.41 16.38 34.63
N ARG A 153 -7.38 16.58 35.95
CA ARG A 153 -8.54 16.32 36.80
C ARG A 153 -9.65 17.30 36.40
N GLN A 154 -10.39 17.02 35.34
CA GLN A 154 -11.76 17.52 35.27
C GLN A 154 -12.64 16.49 35.96
N ARG A 155 -13.07 16.86 37.17
CA ARG A 155 -14.11 16.18 37.95
C ARG A 155 -15.31 15.92 37.04
N ILE A 156 -15.55 14.67 36.68
CA ILE A 156 -16.88 14.22 36.27
C ILE A 156 -17.59 13.84 37.56
N THR A 157 -18.29 14.81 38.15
CA THR A 157 -19.24 14.54 39.24
C THR A 157 -20.51 14.04 38.59
N TRP A 158 -20.86 12.77 38.81
CA TRP A 158 -22.19 12.26 38.49
C TRP A 158 -23.21 12.96 39.39
N LEU A 159 -24.05 13.81 38.80
CA LEU A 159 -25.25 14.33 39.45
C LEU A 159 -26.30 13.21 39.44
N VAL A 160 -26.44 12.51 40.57
CA VAL A 160 -27.66 11.75 40.87
C VAL A 160 -28.64 12.74 41.51
N PRO A 161 -29.84 12.99 40.94
CA PRO A 161 -30.85 13.77 41.63
C PRO A 161 -31.39 12.95 42.81
N VAL A 162 -31.23 13.48 44.03
CA VAL A 162 -31.96 13.00 45.20
C VAL A 162 -33.41 13.42 45.03
N THR A 163 -34.29 12.49 44.70
CA THR A 163 -35.73 12.73 44.78
C THR A 163 -36.11 12.83 46.26
N SER A 164 -36.48 14.03 46.68
CA SER A 164 -37.11 14.30 47.97
C SER A 164 -38.45 13.59 48.05
N THR A 165 -38.66 12.79 49.09
CA THR A 165 -40.00 12.40 49.55
C THR A 165 -40.01 12.43 51.08
N GLN A 166 -40.60 13.49 51.62
CA GLN A 166 -41.38 13.46 52.86
C GLN A 166 -42.74 14.05 52.52
#